data_AF-A0A853AHU4-F1
#
_entry.id   AF-A0A853AHU4-F1
#
_cell.length_a   1.000
_cell.length_b   1.000
_cell.length_c   1.000
_cell.angle_alpha   90.00
_cell.angle_beta   90.00
_cell.angle_gamma   90.00
#
_symmetry.space_group_name_H-M   'P 1'
#
loop_
_entity.id
_entity.type
_entity.pdbx_description
1 polymer ?
#
loop_
_entity_poly.entity_id
_entity_poly.type
_entity_poly.pdbx_seq_one_letter_code
_entity_poly.pdbx_strand_id
1 'polypeptide(L)'
;MKSEKQVRAALQAEWVGEGEELRTLLGDKDDLGHLGATIGGRFAVPHQPLGPVPELDVDLGLLAPPSRLVREGKFHGDEWVHDPAMRGWVYAASPDQLAVRCADHLAAAGPEAWYVATDRRSAVVVDSSALPKDKTESEPEPAAPERKRGGVGSLLGKARSAFDAVADLSDGLTKAGKRVAVLWECSHDQVRHRDWVKRGRSTMPHWFRYMEFVDGSVLELRMNLRDYI
;
A
#
# COMPACT_ATOMS: atom_id res chain seq x y z
N MET A 1 11.89 -9.86 -1.18
CA MET A 1 10.54 -10.27 -1.62
C MET A 1 10.29 -11.78 -1.59
N LYS A 2 9.21 -12.18 -0.91
CA LYS A 2 8.67 -13.55 -0.93
C LYS A 2 8.01 -13.87 -2.27
N SER A 3 7.92 -15.15 -2.62
CA SER A 3 7.10 -15.61 -3.75
C SER A 3 5.61 -15.56 -3.43
N GLU A 4 4.77 -15.45 -4.46
CA GLU A 4 3.31 -15.53 -4.33
C GLU A 4 2.87 -16.74 -3.48
N LYS A 5 3.44 -17.93 -3.75
CA LYS A 5 3.11 -19.15 -3.00
C LYS A 5 3.36 -19.02 -1.50
N GLN A 6 4.45 -18.37 -1.12
CA GLN A 6 4.80 -18.13 0.28
C GLN A 6 3.86 -17.11 0.93
N VAL A 7 3.51 -16.04 0.23
CA VAL A 7 2.58 -15.02 0.72
C VAL A 7 1.17 -15.60 0.87
N ARG A 8 0.68 -16.33 -0.14
CA ARG A 8 -0.60 -17.05 -0.09
C ARG A 8 -0.69 -18.00 1.10
N ALA A 9 0.36 -18.78 1.35
CA ALA A 9 0.40 -19.71 2.49
C ALA A 9 0.40 -18.99 3.84
N ALA A 10 1.07 -17.83 3.94
CA ALA A 10 1.03 -17.01 5.15
C ALA A 10 -0.36 -16.40 5.38
N LEU A 11 -0.97 -15.84 4.34
CA LEU A 11 -2.32 -15.26 4.40
C LEU A 11 -3.37 -16.28 4.82
N GLN A 12 -3.34 -17.50 4.25
CA GLN A 12 -4.28 -18.55 4.65
C GLN A 12 -4.13 -19.00 6.10
N ALA A 13 -2.93 -18.88 6.66
CA ALA A 13 -2.69 -19.29 8.04
C ALA A 13 -3.02 -18.19 9.06
N GLU A 14 -2.90 -16.92 8.69
CA GLU A 14 -2.80 -15.81 9.66
C GLU A 14 -3.79 -14.66 9.42
N TRP A 15 -4.34 -14.52 8.22
CA TRP A 15 -5.20 -13.40 7.86
C TRP A 15 -6.58 -13.85 7.42
N VAL A 16 -6.68 -14.85 6.55
CA VAL A 16 -7.95 -15.35 6.03
C VAL A 16 -8.68 -16.15 7.11
N GLY A 17 -9.91 -15.71 7.40
CA GLY A 17 -10.77 -16.30 8.42
C GLY A 17 -11.42 -17.60 7.97
N GLU A 18 -12.10 -18.26 8.91
CA GLU A 18 -12.85 -19.49 8.61
C GLU A 18 -13.98 -19.21 7.59
N GLY A 19 -14.00 -20.02 6.53
CA GLY A 19 -14.94 -19.89 5.42
C GLY A 19 -14.76 -18.64 4.56
N GLU A 20 -13.67 -17.87 4.73
CA GLU A 20 -13.29 -16.77 3.86
C GLU A 20 -12.40 -17.31 2.72
N GLU A 21 -12.60 -16.84 1.49
CA GLU A 21 -11.86 -17.32 0.33
C GLU A 21 -10.96 -16.22 -0.24
N LEU A 22 -9.66 -16.50 -0.37
CA LEU A 22 -8.71 -15.59 -1.02
C LEU A 22 -8.93 -15.56 -2.54
N ARG A 23 -9.37 -14.42 -3.07
CA ARG A 23 -9.76 -14.23 -4.48
C ARG A 23 -8.71 -13.49 -5.31
N THR A 24 -7.89 -12.66 -4.68
CA THR A 24 -6.93 -11.81 -5.39
C THR A 24 -5.65 -11.67 -4.58
N LEU A 25 -4.53 -11.73 -5.29
CA LEU A 25 -3.18 -11.54 -4.76
C LEU A 25 -2.37 -10.88 -5.88
N LEU A 26 -1.96 -9.62 -5.69
CA LEU A 26 -1.23 -8.82 -6.69
C LEU A 26 -0.04 -8.15 -6.02
N GLY A 27 1.16 -8.28 -6.58
CA GLY A 27 2.39 -7.77 -5.96
C GLY A 27 3.57 -8.71 -6.06
N ASP A 28 3.53 -9.64 -7.01
CA ASP A 28 4.70 -10.43 -7.32
C ASP A 28 5.78 -9.57 -8.01
N LYS A 29 6.91 -10.20 -8.37
CA LYS A 29 8.02 -9.51 -9.04
C LYS A 29 7.69 -9.02 -10.45
N ASP A 30 6.66 -9.59 -11.07
CA ASP A 30 6.25 -9.21 -12.42
C ASP A 30 5.22 -8.05 -12.34
N ASP A 31 4.62 -7.79 -11.17
CA ASP A 31 3.67 -6.70 -10.88
C ASP A 31 4.32 -5.42 -10.30
N LEU A 32 5.65 -5.32 -10.33
CA LEU A 32 6.38 -4.17 -9.77
C LEU A 32 6.13 -2.89 -10.57
N GLY A 33 5.98 -1.77 -9.85
CA GLY A 33 5.89 -0.45 -10.47
C GLY A 33 5.30 0.60 -9.54
N HIS A 34 5.29 1.83 -10.02
CA HIS A 34 4.72 2.98 -9.35
C HIS A 34 3.21 3.06 -9.57
N LEU A 35 2.51 3.67 -8.61
CA LEU A 35 1.16 4.15 -8.82
C LEU A 35 1.20 5.58 -9.40
N GLY A 36 0.25 5.89 -10.26
CA GLY A 36 -0.08 7.27 -10.62
C GLY A 36 -1.36 7.70 -9.91
N ALA A 37 -1.59 9.01 -9.86
CA ALA A 37 -2.76 9.57 -9.20
C ALA A 37 -3.38 10.72 -9.97
N THR A 38 -4.72 10.77 -9.95
CA THR A 38 -5.53 11.93 -10.32
C THR A 38 -6.46 12.25 -9.17
N ILE A 39 -6.08 13.25 -8.36
CA ILE A 39 -6.78 13.61 -7.11
C ILE A 39 -7.21 15.08 -7.20
N GLY A 40 -8.51 15.34 -7.14
CA GLY A 40 -9.04 16.70 -7.25
C GLY A 40 -8.64 17.41 -8.55
N GLY A 41 -8.56 16.65 -9.65
CA GLY A 41 -8.10 17.13 -10.96
C GLY A 41 -6.59 17.38 -11.06
N ARG A 42 -5.82 17.11 -9.99
CA ARG A 42 -4.36 17.21 -10.01
C ARG A 42 -3.72 15.87 -10.28
N PHE A 43 -2.68 15.94 -11.09
CA PHE A 43 -1.91 14.81 -11.56
C PHE A 43 -0.64 14.62 -10.71
N ALA A 44 -0.34 13.38 -10.30
CA ALA A 44 0.92 13.05 -9.62
C ALA A 44 1.45 11.67 -10.08
N VAL A 45 2.68 11.65 -10.61
CA VAL A 45 3.41 10.43 -10.94
C VAL A 45 4.91 10.60 -10.60
N PRO A 46 5.49 9.72 -9.75
CA PRO A 46 4.79 8.69 -8.98
C PRO A 46 3.86 9.29 -7.92
N HIS A 47 2.82 8.55 -7.53
CA HIS A 47 2.03 8.84 -6.34
C HIS A 47 2.97 8.84 -5.11
N GLN A 48 2.76 9.78 -4.21
CA GLN A 48 3.45 9.85 -2.93
C GLN A 48 2.39 9.79 -1.84
N PRO A 49 2.61 9.04 -0.74
CA PRO A 49 1.67 8.96 0.35
C PRO A 49 1.21 10.35 0.83
N LEU A 50 -0.10 10.58 0.87
CA LEU A 50 -0.69 11.85 1.32
C LEU A 50 -1.19 11.77 2.76
N GLY A 51 -1.62 10.58 3.19
CA GLY A 51 -2.02 10.25 4.55
C GLY A 51 -0.91 9.58 5.36
N PRO A 52 -1.20 9.27 6.63
CA PRO A 52 -0.26 8.54 7.49
C PRO A 52 -0.06 7.11 6.98
N VAL A 53 1.20 6.72 6.85
CA VAL A 53 1.64 5.35 6.54
C VAL A 53 2.69 4.94 7.57
N PRO A 54 2.79 3.65 7.93
CA PRO A 54 3.84 3.18 8.82
C PRO A 54 5.23 3.37 8.18
N GLU A 55 6.25 3.52 9.02
CA GLU A 55 7.64 3.41 8.57
C GLU A 55 7.93 1.97 8.15
N LEU A 56 8.64 1.80 7.03
CA LEU A 56 8.95 0.50 6.44
C LEU A 56 10.43 0.47 6.02
N ASP A 57 11.09 -0.66 6.22
CA ASP A 57 12.44 -0.94 5.73
C ASP A 57 12.34 -1.57 4.33
N VAL A 58 12.13 -0.72 3.32
CA VAL A 58 11.95 -1.14 1.92
C VAL A 58 12.86 -0.35 0.98
N ASP A 59 13.43 -1.03 -0.01
CA ASP A 59 14.26 -0.41 -1.05
C ASP A 59 13.40 0.01 -2.25
N LEU A 60 12.93 1.26 -2.23
CA LEU A 60 12.20 1.85 -3.36
C LEU A 60 13.08 2.09 -4.60
N GLY A 61 14.41 2.04 -4.46
CA GLY A 61 15.36 2.18 -5.57
C GLY A 61 15.33 1.03 -6.57
N LEU A 62 14.69 -0.09 -6.21
CA LEU A 62 14.44 -1.22 -7.12
C LEU A 62 13.41 -0.92 -8.20
N LEU A 63 12.59 0.14 -8.04
CA LEU A 63 11.60 0.53 -9.04
C LEU A 63 12.25 1.38 -10.13
N ALA A 64 12.07 0.96 -11.39
CA ALA A 64 12.44 1.78 -12.53
C ALA A 64 11.61 3.07 -12.53
N PRO A 65 12.22 4.25 -12.77
CA PRO A 65 11.48 5.49 -12.77
C PRO A 65 10.45 5.52 -13.93
N PRO A 66 9.24 6.08 -13.72
CA PRO A 66 8.29 6.26 -14.81
C PRO A 66 8.88 7.13 -15.92
N SER A 67 8.51 6.84 -17.15
CA SER A 67 8.97 7.57 -18.32
C SER A 67 8.64 9.06 -18.19
N ARG A 68 9.43 9.89 -18.86
CA ARG A 68 9.21 11.34 -18.87
C ARG A 68 7.80 11.71 -19.34
N LEU A 69 7.27 11.01 -20.34
CA LEU A 69 5.93 11.27 -20.87
C LEU A 69 4.86 11.06 -19.81
N VAL A 70 4.93 9.95 -19.06
CA VAL A 70 3.98 9.69 -17.98
C VAL A 70 4.19 10.69 -16.83
N ARG A 71 5.42 10.93 -16.36
CA ARG A 71 5.68 11.91 -15.27
C ARG A 71 5.20 13.33 -15.58
N GLU A 72 5.25 13.75 -16.84
CA GLU A 72 4.81 15.07 -17.29
C GLU A 72 3.32 15.11 -17.68
N GLY A 73 2.57 14.00 -17.53
CA GLY A 73 1.16 13.92 -17.93
C GLY A 73 0.92 14.05 -19.43
N LYS A 74 1.94 13.76 -20.26
CA LYS A 74 1.92 13.88 -21.71
C LYS A 74 1.47 12.57 -22.38
N PHE A 75 0.25 12.16 -22.06
CA PHE A 75 -0.40 10.99 -22.62
C PHE A 75 -1.90 11.24 -22.73
N HIS A 76 -2.62 10.49 -23.57
CA HIS A 76 -4.06 10.63 -23.74
C HIS A 76 -4.83 9.49 -23.07
N GLY A 77 -5.77 9.84 -22.18
CA GLY A 77 -6.62 8.86 -21.52
C GLY A 77 -5.80 7.89 -20.66
N ASP A 78 -5.84 6.61 -21.01
CA ASP A 78 -5.15 5.53 -20.30
C ASP A 78 -3.82 5.12 -20.94
N GLU A 79 -3.24 5.93 -21.83
CA GLU A 79 -1.96 5.60 -22.49
C GLU A 79 -0.77 5.40 -21.53
N TRP A 80 -0.87 5.90 -20.29
CA TRP A 80 0.09 5.62 -19.22
C TRP A 80 0.29 4.13 -18.96
N VAL A 81 -0.70 3.28 -19.27
CA VAL A 81 -0.58 1.85 -19.05
C VAL A 81 0.55 1.22 -19.86
N HIS A 82 0.99 1.83 -20.96
CA HIS A 82 2.09 1.26 -21.76
C HIS A 82 3.46 1.47 -21.15
N ASP A 83 3.56 2.25 -20.07
CA ASP A 83 4.79 2.42 -19.32
C ASP A 83 5.02 1.20 -18.41
N PRO A 84 6.12 0.45 -18.58
CA PRO A 84 6.41 -0.73 -17.76
C PRO A 84 6.71 -0.38 -16.30
N ALA A 85 7.06 0.87 -15.99
CA ALA A 85 7.27 1.31 -14.62
C ALA A 85 5.95 1.59 -13.87
N MET A 86 4.80 1.50 -14.54
CA MET A 86 3.49 1.76 -13.93
C MET A 86 2.81 0.46 -13.53
N ARG A 87 2.41 0.40 -12.25
CA ARG A 87 1.63 -0.69 -11.64
C ARG A 87 0.14 -0.39 -11.62
N GLY A 88 -0.26 0.88 -11.58
CA GLY A 88 -1.66 1.22 -11.41
C GLY A 88 -1.94 2.70 -11.31
N TRP A 89 -3.21 3.04 -11.08
CA TRP A 89 -3.67 4.41 -11.00
C TRP A 89 -4.78 4.57 -9.97
N VAL A 90 -4.75 5.70 -9.24
CA VAL A 90 -5.82 6.11 -8.34
C VAL A 90 -6.56 7.33 -8.88
N TYR A 91 -7.88 7.30 -8.82
CA TYR A 91 -8.75 8.44 -9.16
C TYR A 91 -9.58 8.80 -7.94
N ALA A 92 -9.55 10.08 -7.55
CA ALA A 92 -10.26 10.57 -6.38
C ALA A 92 -10.60 12.05 -6.50
N ALA A 93 -11.61 12.49 -5.76
CA ALA A 93 -11.93 13.90 -5.58
C ALA A 93 -11.07 14.55 -4.50
N SER A 94 -10.70 13.81 -3.44
CA SER A 94 -9.93 14.32 -2.31
C SER A 94 -8.93 13.29 -1.74
N PRO A 95 -7.88 13.73 -1.03
CA PRO A 95 -6.83 12.85 -0.49
C PRO A 95 -7.28 11.86 0.59
N ASP A 96 -8.40 12.11 1.27
CA ASP A 96 -8.90 11.31 2.39
C ASP A 96 -9.75 10.10 1.96
N GLN A 97 -10.02 9.97 0.66
CA GLN A 97 -10.82 8.88 0.10
C GLN A 97 -10.10 7.53 0.16
N LEU A 98 -10.89 6.46 0.17
CA LEU A 98 -10.47 5.07 0.40
C LEU A 98 -9.43 4.60 -0.62
N ALA A 99 -9.62 4.90 -1.90
CA ALA A 99 -8.65 4.50 -2.93
C ALA A 99 -7.29 5.17 -2.73
N VAL A 100 -7.27 6.43 -2.28
CA VAL A 100 -6.02 7.16 -1.99
C VAL A 100 -5.33 6.55 -0.78
N ARG A 101 -6.07 6.24 0.30
CA ARG A 101 -5.48 5.55 1.46
C ARG A 101 -4.89 4.19 1.08
N CYS A 102 -5.59 3.39 0.28
CA CYS A 102 -5.05 2.13 -0.24
C CYS A 102 -3.76 2.37 -1.07
N ALA A 103 -3.79 3.38 -1.96
CA ALA A 103 -2.64 3.76 -2.78
C ALA A 103 -1.45 4.28 -1.98
N ASP A 104 -1.68 5.00 -0.88
CA ASP A 104 -0.64 5.48 0.03
C ASP A 104 0.14 4.30 0.60
N HIS A 105 -0.54 3.27 1.10
CA HIS A 105 0.12 2.09 1.66
C HIS A 105 0.83 1.25 0.59
N LEU A 106 0.27 1.13 -0.62
CA LEU A 106 0.95 0.49 -1.75
C LEU A 106 2.21 1.25 -2.18
N ALA A 107 2.14 2.58 -2.25
CA ALA A 107 3.27 3.42 -2.63
C ALA A 107 4.37 3.44 -1.56
N ALA A 108 3.99 3.45 -0.28
CA ALA A 108 4.93 3.40 0.84
C ALA A 108 5.69 2.07 0.91
N ALA A 109 4.99 0.95 0.72
CA ALA A 109 5.60 -0.38 0.75
C ALA A 109 6.31 -0.76 -0.57
N GLY A 110 6.00 -0.08 -1.68
CA GLY A 110 6.69 -0.22 -2.95
C GLY A 110 6.79 -1.67 -3.43
N PRO A 111 8.01 -2.20 -3.70
CA PRO A 111 8.19 -3.57 -4.15
C PRO A 111 7.68 -4.64 -3.19
N GLU A 112 7.66 -4.41 -1.88
CA GLU A 112 7.23 -5.41 -0.91
C GLU A 112 5.70 -5.41 -0.71
N ALA A 113 4.98 -4.51 -1.38
CA ALA A 113 3.55 -4.31 -1.23
C ALA A 113 2.71 -5.33 -2.02
N TRP A 114 1.85 -6.06 -1.31
CA TRP A 114 0.83 -6.93 -1.90
C TRP A 114 -0.55 -6.34 -1.69
N TYR A 115 -1.31 -6.21 -2.77
CA TYR A 115 -2.75 -6.04 -2.70
C TYR A 115 -3.41 -7.41 -2.63
N VAL A 116 -4.29 -7.60 -1.65
CA VAL A 116 -4.99 -8.87 -1.42
C VAL A 116 -6.48 -8.61 -1.27
N ALA A 117 -7.29 -9.55 -1.75
CA ALA A 117 -8.73 -9.51 -1.52
C ALA A 117 -9.31 -10.90 -1.32
N THR A 118 -10.31 -10.96 -0.46
CA THR A 118 -11.17 -12.12 -0.24
C THR A 118 -12.58 -11.81 -0.72
N ASP A 119 -13.50 -12.75 -0.50
CA ASP A 119 -14.94 -12.52 -0.62
C ASP A 119 -15.51 -11.58 0.47
N ARG A 120 -14.73 -11.22 1.50
CA ARG A 120 -15.20 -10.40 2.64
C ARG A 120 -14.47 -9.07 2.82
N ARG A 121 -13.24 -8.93 2.34
CA ARG A 121 -12.42 -7.72 2.58
C ARG A 121 -11.26 -7.60 1.61
N SER A 122 -10.59 -6.48 1.66
CA SER A 122 -9.41 -6.17 0.85
C SER A 122 -8.35 -5.50 1.72
N ALA A 123 -7.08 -5.76 1.44
CA ALA A 123 -5.99 -5.25 2.25
C ALA A 123 -4.73 -4.96 1.43
N VAL A 124 -3.88 -4.11 1.99
CA VAL A 124 -2.47 -3.98 1.60
C VAL A 124 -1.65 -4.67 2.68
N VAL A 125 -0.84 -5.63 2.28
CA VAL A 125 0.01 -6.41 3.18
C VAL A 125 1.45 -6.38 2.73
N VAL A 126 2.36 -6.58 3.68
CA VAL A 126 3.79 -6.77 3.43
C VAL A 126 4.30 -7.98 4.18
N ASP A 127 5.49 -8.44 3.80
CA ASP A 127 6.25 -9.32 4.66
C ASP A 127 6.59 -8.61 5.98
N SER A 128 6.46 -9.29 7.12
CA SER A 128 6.78 -8.68 8.42
C SER A 128 8.24 -8.25 8.55
N SER A 129 9.17 -8.78 7.73
CA SER A 129 10.56 -8.31 7.70
C SER A 129 10.74 -6.92 7.09
N ALA A 130 9.71 -6.38 6.42
CA ALA A 130 9.68 -5.00 5.95
C ALA A 130 9.34 -4.01 7.09
N LEU A 131 8.96 -4.49 8.28
CA LEU A 131 8.77 -3.63 9.44
C LEU A 131 10.13 -3.31 10.08
N PRO A 132 10.33 -2.08 10.59
CA PRO A 132 11.52 -1.73 11.35
C PRO A 132 11.76 -2.72 12.48
N LYS A 133 12.99 -3.21 12.60
CA LYS A 133 13.39 -3.98 13.77
C LYS A 133 13.57 -2.99 14.92
N ASP A 134 12.85 -3.21 16.02
CA ASP A 134 13.03 -2.44 17.25
C ASP A 134 14.52 -2.42 17.61
N LYS A 135 15.13 -1.23 17.60
CA LYS A 135 16.50 -1.03 18.08
C LYS A 135 16.53 -0.96 19.61
N THR A 136 15.81 -1.86 20.27
CA THR A 136 15.75 -1.92 21.74
C THR A 136 16.51 -3.15 22.23
N GLU A 137 17.79 -3.23 21.87
CA GLU A 137 18.79 -4.04 22.57
C GLU A 137 20.15 -3.63 22.01
N SER A 138 20.85 -2.73 22.73
CA SER A 138 22.30 -2.41 22.68
C SER A 138 22.59 -0.90 22.65
N GLU A 139 22.17 -0.17 23.69
CA GLU A 139 23.00 0.94 24.20
C GLU A 139 23.10 0.79 25.72
N PRO A 140 24.31 0.65 26.30
CA PRO A 140 24.48 0.74 27.75
C PRO A 140 24.15 2.16 28.20
N GLU A 141 23.27 2.29 29.22
CA GLU A 141 22.92 3.56 29.86
C GLU A 141 24.17 4.42 30.10
N PRO A 142 24.28 5.63 29.54
CA PRO A 142 25.18 6.61 30.08
C PRO A 142 24.58 7.14 31.39
N ALA A 143 25.38 7.05 32.45
CA ALA A 143 25.05 7.50 33.79
C ALA A 143 24.44 8.92 33.81
N ALA A 144 23.37 9.06 34.58
CA ALA A 144 22.62 10.30 34.76
C ALA A 144 23.47 11.47 35.28
N PRO A 145 23.20 12.70 34.81
CA PRO A 145 23.44 13.89 35.61
C PRO A 145 22.14 14.56 36.06
N GLU A 146 22.22 14.96 37.32
CA GLU A 146 21.40 15.82 38.18
C GLU A 146 20.24 16.65 37.59
N ARG A 147 19.12 16.59 38.33
CA ARG A 147 17.93 17.42 38.19
C ARG A 147 18.23 18.89 38.49
N LYS A 148 17.89 19.79 37.55
CA LYS A 148 17.51 21.17 37.88
C LYS A 148 16.05 21.42 37.52
N ARG A 149 15.27 21.84 38.53
CA ARG A 149 13.91 22.37 38.42
C ARG A 149 13.94 23.73 37.71
N GLY A 150 13.12 23.89 36.67
CA GLY A 150 12.78 25.17 36.05
C GLY A 150 11.64 24.93 35.07
N GLY A 151 10.53 25.65 35.21
CA GLY A 151 9.24 25.28 34.64
C GLY A 151 8.86 25.95 33.31
N VAL A 152 7.56 25.81 33.03
CA VAL A 152 6.72 26.45 32.00
C VAL A 152 6.70 25.75 30.64
N GLY A 153 5.51 25.26 30.23
CA GLY A 153 5.22 24.92 28.83
C GLY A 153 4.44 23.63 28.54
N SER A 154 3.53 23.18 29.40
CA SER A 154 2.55 22.14 29.00
C SER A 154 1.44 22.79 28.18
N LEU A 155 1.42 22.60 26.86
CA LEU A 155 0.25 22.80 25.97
C LEU A 155 0.56 22.42 24.50
N LEU A 156 0.95 21.17 24.21
CA LEU A 156 0.89 20.61 22.84
C LEU A 156 0.66 19.10 22.93
N GLY A 157 -0.60 18.69 23.00
CA GLY A 157 -0.97 17.30 23.21
C GLY A 157 -2.30 16.95 22.56
N LYS A 158 -2.45 17.18 21.25
CA LYS A 158 -3.59 16.68 20.45
C LYS A 158 -3.19 16.48 18.98
N ALA A 159 -2.31 15.53 18.70
CA ALA A 159 -2.07 15.02 17.34
C ALA A 159 -1.50 13.59 17.28
N ARG A 160 -1.49 12.84 18.40
CA ARG A 160 -0.84 11.52 18.46
C ARG A 160 -1.75 10.31 18.19
N SER A 161 -3.06 10.44 18.34
CA SER A 161 -3.93 9.25 18.39
C SER A 161 -4.03 8.44 17.08
N ALA A 162 -3.79 9.05 15.92
CA ALA A 162 -3.76 8.32 14.64
C ALA A 162 -2.42 7.62 14.39
N PHE A 163 -1.32 8.22 14.86
CA PHE A 163 0.01 7.60 14.80
C PHE A 163 0.16 6.49 15.84
N ASP A 164 -0.39 6.68 17.04
CA ASP A 164 -0.37 5.67 18.10
C ASP A 164 -1.15 4.41 17.70
N ALA A 165 -2.31 4.55 17.01
CA ALA A 165 -3.06 3.39 16.53
C ALA A 165 -2.33 2.60 15.42
N VAL A 166 -1.57 3.27 14.56
CA VAL A 166 -0.74 2.63 13.52
C VAL A 166 0.51 2.00 14.14
N ALA A 167 1.12 2.66 15.11
CA ALA A 167 2.26 2.15 15.87
C ALA A 167 1.87 0.92 16.71
N ASP A 168 0.72 0.93 17.39
CA ASP A 168 0.20 -0.20 18.16
C ASP A 168 -0.13 -1.42 17.28
N LEU A 169 -0.59 -1.19 16.04
CA LEU A 169 -0.77 -2.23 15.03
C LEU A 169 0.57 -2.84 14.60
N SER A 170 1.58 -2.00 14.36
CA SER A 170 2.94 -2.43 14.01
C SER A 170 3.60 -3.22 15.15
N ASP A 171 3.49 -2.75 16.39
CA ASP A 171 4.03 -3.40 17.59
C ASP A 171 3.35 -4.74 17.92
N GLY A 172 2.04 -4.84 17.68
CA GLY A 172 1.29 -6.08 17.82
C GLY A 172 1.66 -7.12 16.75
N LEU A 173 2.07 -6.68 15.55
CA LEU A 173 2.49 -7.52 14.44
C LEU A 173 3.92 -8.08 14.63
N THR A 174 4.85 -7.28 15.15
CA THR A 174 6.24 -7.70 15.40
C THR A 174 6.37 -8.68 16.57
N LYS A 175 5.61 -8.50 17.65
CA LYS A 175 5.65 -9.39 18.84
C LYS A 175 5.00 -10.76 18.62
N ALA A 176 4.12 -10.90 17.63
CA ALA A 176 3.31 -12.11 17.44
C ALA A 176 3.94 -13.18 16.52
N GLY A 177 5.16 -12.96 15.99
CA GLY A 177 5.79 -13.91 15.06
C GLY A 177 5.03 -14.11 13.73
N LYS A 178 4.16 -13.15 13.38
CA LYS A 178 3.38 -13.17 12.14
C LYS A 178 4.30 -13.04 10.94
N ARG A 179 3.99 -13.75 9.86
CA ARG A 179 4.73 -13.74 8.59
C ARG A 179 4.27 -12.65 7.63
N VAL A 180 3.08 -12.08 7.86
CA VAL A 180 2.50 -10.96 7.09
C VAL A 180 2.01 -9.86 8.02
N ALA A 181 2.28 -8.62 7.63
CA ALA A 181 1.80 -7.42 8.29
C ALA A 181 0.73 -6.74 7.42
N VAL A 182 -0.41 -6.37 8.04
CA VAL A 182 -1.50 -5.67 7.37
C VAL A 182 -1.29 -4.17 7.56
N LEU A 183 -1.06 -3.45 6.46
CA LEU A 183 -0.84 -2.00 6.48
C LEU A 183 -2.15 -1.23 6.36
N TRP A 184 -3.11 -1.80 5.64
CA TRP A 184 -4.42 -1.22 5.39
C TRP A 184 -5.43 -2.32 5.12
N GLU A 185 -6.66 -2.14 5.58
CA GLU A 185 -7.76 -3.06 5.34
C GLU A 185 -9.07 -2.28 5.15
N CYS A 186 -9.91 -2.76 4.25
CA CYS A 186 -11.29 -2.33 4.12
C CYS A 186 -12.22 -3.52 3.99
N SER A 187 -13.43 -3.38 4.51
CA SER A 187 -14.48 -4.39 4.35
C SER A 187 -15.06 -4.37 2.93
N HIS A 188 -15.65 -5.49 2.51
CA HIS A 188 -16.26 -5.63 1.19
C HIS A 188 -17.39 -4.63 0.94
N ASP A 189 -18.14 -4.23 1.97
CA ASP A 189 -19.20 -3.22 1.88
C ASP A 189 -18.68 -1.81 1.53
N GLN A 190 -17.39 -1.55 1.73
CA GLN A 190 -16.74 -0.29 1.35
C GLN A 190 -16.34 -0.26 -0.15
N VAL A 191 -16.47 -1.39 -0.85
CA VAL A 191 -16.21 -1.50 -2.28
C VAL A 191 -17.53 -1.67 -3.01
N ARG A 192 -17.95 -0.64 -3.75
CA ARG A 192 -19.19 -0.62 -4.52
C ARG A 192 -19.13 -1.58 -5.70
N HIS A 193 -18.00 -1.60 -6.41
CA HIS A 193 -17.86 -2.37 -7.64
C HIS A 193 -16.45 -2.92 -7.80
N ARG A 194 -16.35 -4.16 -8.29
CA ARG A 194 -15.10 -4.80 -8.67
C ARG A 194 -15.27 -5.40 -10.05
N ASP A 195 -14.32 -5.13 -10.92
CA ASP A 195 -14.32 -5.69 -12.27
C ASP A 195 -12.89 -5.88 -12.80
N TRP A 196 -12.80 -6.50 -13.97
CA TRP A 196 -11.62 -6.60 -14.78
C TRP A 196 -11.79 -5.69 -15.99
N VAL A 197 -10.97 -4.65 -16.08
CA VAL A 197 -11.07 -3.69 -17.16
C VAL A 197 -9.85 -3.79 -18.07
N LYS A 198 -10.11 -3.74 -19.37
CA LYS A 198 -9.06 -3.56 -20.38
C LYS A 198 -8.67 -2.09 -20.41
N ARG A 199 -7.37 -1.86 -20.50
CA ARG A 199 -6.77 -0.53 -20.71
C ARG A 199 -5.75 -0.57 -21.83
N GLY A 200 -5.51 0.60 -22.40
CA GLY A 200 -4.59 0.81 -23.50
C GLY A 200 -5.22 0.57 -24.86
N ARG A 201 -4.49 1.00 -25.88
CA ARG A 201 -4.93 1.05 -27.29
C ARG A 201 -4.19 0.05 -28.20
N SER A 202 -3.34 -0.81 -27.62
CA SER A 202 -2.62 -1.85 -28.35
C SER A 202 -3.55 -3.01 -28.72
N THR A 203 -3.13 -3.81 -29.71
CA THR A 203 -3.83 -5.05 -30.10
C THR A 203 -3.87 -6.08 -28.98
N MET A 204 -2.91 -6.02 -28.04
CA MET A 204 -2.92 -6.75 -26.78
C MET A 204 -3.17 -5.76 -25.64
N PRO A 205 -4.41 -5.64 -25.13
CA PRO A 205 -4.71 -4.72 -24.04
C PRO A 205 -4.08 -5.20 -22.74
N HIS A 206 -3.82 -4.25 -21.83
CA HIS A 206 -3.43 -4.57 -20.46
C HIS A 206 -4.69 -4.74 -19.61
N TRP A 207 -4.66 -5.72 -18.71
CA TRP A 207 -5.76 -5.97 -17.79
C TRP A 207 -5.48 -5.38 -16.43
N PHE A 208 -6.52 -4.77 -15.87
CA PHE A 208 -6.47 -4.14 -14.58
C PHE A 208 -7.60 -4.67 -13.70
N ARG A 209 -7.28 -4.92 -12.44
CA ARG A 209 -8.27 -5.02 -11.38
C ARG A 209 -8.80 -3.62 -11.11
N TYR A 210 -10.08 -3.41 -11.40
CA TYR A 210 -10.80 -2.18 -11.14
C TYR A 210 -11.57 -2.28 -9.83
N MET A 211 -11.44 -1.27 -8.98
CA MET A 211 -12.14 -1.19 -7.70
C MET A 211 -12.71 0.20 -7.52
N GLU A 212 -14.04 0.29 -7.46
CA GLU A 212 -14.76 1.52 -7.11
C GLU A 212 -15.21 1.42 -5.66
N PHE A 213 -14.80 2.38 -4.84
CA PHE A 213 -15.18 2.47 -3.44
C PHE A 213 -16.50 3.22 -3.27
N VAL A 214 -17.17 3.03 -2.12
CA VAL A 214 -18.45 3.68 -1.82
C VAL A 214 -18.39 5.21 -1.77
N ASP A 215 -17.20 5.78 -1.57
CA ASP A 215 -16.96 7.22 -1.62
C ASP A 215 -16.75 7.76 -3.05
N GLY A 216 -16.83 6.89 -4.07
CA GLY A 216 -16.66 7.23 -5.48
C GLY A 216 -15.20 7.31 -5.94
N SER A 217 -14.24 7.05 -5.05
CA SER A 217 -12.84 6.90 -5.45
C SER A 217 -12.58 5.55 -6.12
N VAL A 218 -11.56 5.49 -6.98
CA VAL A 218 -11.25 4.32 -7.81
C VAL A 218 -9.77 3.97 -7.70
N LEU A 219 -9.48 2.68 -7.57
CA LEU A 219 -8.13 2.13 -7.70
C LEU A 219 -8.09 1.12 -8.84
N GLU A 220 -7.12 1.28 -9.74
CA GLU A 220 -6.81 0.35 -10.82
C GLU A 220 -5.42 -0.24 -10.60
N LEU A 221 -5.33 -1.57 -10.54
CA LEU A 221 -4.06 -2.29 -10.40
C LEU A 221 -3.85 -3.22 -11.59
N ARG A 222 -2.70 -3.10 -12.24
CA ARG A 222 -2.29 -3.96 -13.34
C ARG A 222 -2.26 -5.41 -12.86
N MET A 223 -2.63 -6.30 -13.77
CA MET A 223 -2.49 -7.73 -13.60
C MET A 223 -1.54 -8.30 -14.64
N ASN A 224 -0.81 -9.33 -14.25
CA ASN A 224 -0.20 -10.25 -15.18
C ASN A 224 -1.15 -11.41 -15.48
N LEU A 225 -1.55 -11.54 -16.75
CA LEU A 225 -2.49 -12.56 -17.22
C LEU A 225 -1.92 -14.00 -17.23
N ARG A 226 -0.69 -14.22 -16.75
CA ARG A 226 -0.08 -15.56 -16.75
C ARG A 226 -0.85 -16.57 -15.90
N ASP A 227 -1.74 -16.12 -15.03
CA ASP A 227 -2.47 -16.97 -14.08
C ASP A 227 -3.91 -17.34 -14.53
N TYR A 228 -4.34 -16.91 -15.72
CA TYR A 228 -5.73 -17.07 -16.17
C TYR A 228 -5.90 -17.60 -17.61
N ILE A 229 -4.81 -18.04 -18.26
CA ILE A 229 -4.81 -18.70 -19.58
C ILE A 229 -4.24 -20.10 -19.46
#